data_AF-A0A6V7J4S1-F1
#
_entry.id   AF-A0A6V7J4S1-F1
#
_cell.length_a   1.000
_cell.length_b   1.000
_cell.length_c   1.000
_cell.angle_alpha   90.00
_cell.angle_beta   90.00
_cell.angle_gamma   90.00
#
_symmetry.space_group_name_H-M   'P 1'
#
loop_
_entity.id
_entity.type
_entity.pdbx_description
1 polymer ?
#
loop_
_entity_poly.entity_id
_entity_poly.type
_entity_poly.pdbx_seq_one_letter_code
_entity_poly.pdbx_strand_id
1 'polypeptide(L)'
;MEPAAVTLDNAYIAVKNIEKSHEREDKKRRQPRMFEYKVNDYVRISKHKGVFAKGYEQNWSDEIFKIIRARERQALPTYEIEDLSGEEIDGYFYEEELTLVNENIENEAYEIEQVLKTRGK
;
A
#
# COMPACT_ATOMS: atom_id res chain seq x y z
N MET A 1 41.84 -10.70 -12.79
CA MET A 1 41.47 -10.41 -14.20
C MET A 1 41.58 -8.92 -14.39
N GLU A 2 42.25 -8.48 -15.45
CA GLU A 2 42.29 -7.05 -15.81
C GLU A 2 40.98 -6.66 -16.50
N PRO A 3 40.45 -5.45 -16.25
CA PRO A 3 39.27 -4.96 -16.93
C PRO A 3 39.55 -4.75 -18.42
N ALA A 4 38.53 -4.94 -19.25
CA ALA A 4 38.64 -4.70 -20.68
C ALA A 4 38.99 -3.23 -20.96
N ALA A 5 39.90 -2.98 -21.89
CA ALA A 5 40.28 -1.63 -22.31
C ALA A 5 39.07 -0.88 -22.90
N VAL A 6 38.88 0.37 -22.51
CA VAL A 6 37.80 1.24 -23.02
C VAL A 6 38.15 1.70 -24.44
N THR A 7 37.28 1.41 -25.41
CA THR A 7 37.41 1.75 -26.83
C THR A 7 36.20 2.58 -27.27
N LEU A 8 36.29 3.35 -28.36
CA LEU A 8 35.15 4.16 -28.82
C LEU A 8 33.90 3.30 -29.14
N ASP A 9 34.11 2.09 -29.65
CA ASP A 9 33.04 1.14 -29.95
C ASP A 9 32.37 0.61 -28.68
N ASN A 10 33.13 0.27 -27.64
CA ASN A 10 32.53 -0.21 -26.40
C ASN A 10 31.79 0.90 -25.64
N ALA A 11 32.26 2.15 -25.71
CA ALA A 11 31.56 3.30 -25.18
C ALA A 11 30.23 3.52 -25.91
N TYR A 12 30.22 3.41 -27.24
CA TYR A 12 28.99 3.51 -28.03
C TYR A 12 27.98 2.40 -27.71
N ILE A 13 28.44 1.14 -27.59
CA ILE A 13 27.61 0.01 -27.19
C ILE A 13 27.02 0.24 -25.78
N ALA A 14 27.83 0.76 -24.84
CA ALA A 14 27.36 1.06 -23.49
C ALA A 14 26.22 2.09 -23.51
N VAL A 15 26.37 3.20 -24.25
CA VAL A 15 25.32 4.23 -24.38
C VAL A 15 24.04 3.63 -24.97
N LYS A 16 24.13 2.86 -26.05
CA LYS A 16 22.96 2.19 -26.64
C LYS A 16 22.27 1.21 -25.70
N ASN A 17 23.03 0.53 -24.85
CA ASN A 17 22.46 -0.38 -23.86
C ASN A 17 21.73 0.38 -22.75
N ILE A 18 22.27 1.54 -22.33
CA ILE A 18 21.62 2.44 -21.37
C ILE A 18 20.30 2.94 -21.94
N GLU A 19 20.26 3.47 -23.17
CA GLU A 19 19.03 3.92 -23.83
C GLU A 19 17.97 2.81 -23.89
N LYS A 20 18.37 1.60 -24.34
CA LYS A 20 17.47 0.44 -24.38
C LYS A 20 16.98 0.03 -22.99
N SER A 21 17.79 0.22 -21.94
CA SER A 21 17.37 -0.09 -20.57
C SER A 21 16.30 0.88 -20.06
N HIS A 22 16.47 2.17 -20.32
CA HIS A 22 15.46 3.20 -20.02
C HIS A 22 14.14 2.93 -20.75
N GLU A 23 14.19 2.62 -22.06
CA GLU A 23 12.99 2.27 -22.83
C GLU A 23 12.25 1.04 -22.25
N ARG A 24 12.98 0.05 -21.75
CA ARG A 24 12.40 -1.14 -21.10
C ARG A 24 11.74 -0.78 -19.76
N GLU A 25 12.40 0.04 -18.95
CA GLU A 25 11.86 0.51 -17.68
C GLU A 25 10.59 1.35 -17.89
N ASP A 26 10.59 2.25 -18.86
CA ASP A 26 9.42 3.07 -19.18
C ASP A 26 8.24 2.21 -19.65
N LYS A 27 8.49 1.21 -20.48
CA LYS A 27 7.46 0.24 -20.88
C LYS A 27 6.90 -0.51 -19.67
N LYS A 28 7.75 -0.94 -18.74
CA LYS A 28 7.33 -1.62 -17.50
C LYS A 28 6.49 -0.71 -16.61
N ARG A 29 6.86 0.57 -16.49
CA ARG A 29 6.08 1.58 -15.74
C ARG A 29 4.75 1.91 -16.41
N ARG A 30 4.61 1.76 -17.73
CA ARG A 30 3.34 2.01 -18.43
C ARG A 30 2.39 0.81 -18.43
N GLN A 31 2.81 -0.34 -17.92
CA GLN A 31 1.93 -1.49 -17.82
C GLN A 31 0.89 -1.22 -16.73
N PRO A 32 -0.42 -1.33 -17.05
CA PRO A 32 -1.46 -1.16 -16.05
C PRO A 32 -1.27 -2.21 -14.96
N ARG A 33 -1.14 -1.76 -13.72
CA ARG A 33 -1.11 -2.68 -12.58
C ARG A 33 -2.51 -3.16 -12.25
N MET A 34 -2.60 -4.40 -11.82
CA MET A 34 -3.86 -4.96 -11.31
C MET A 34 -4.09 -4.40 -9.91
N PHE A 35 -5.33 -3.98 -9.63
CA PHE A 35 -5.76 -3.63 -8.29
C PHE A 35 -6.16 -4.92 -7.56
N GLU A 36 -5.53 -5.22 -6.42
CA GLU A 36 -5.90 -6.39 -5.63
C GLU A 36 -7.28 -6.20 -4.96
N TYR A 37 -7.51 -5.01 -4.41
CA TYR A 37 -8.76 -4.65 -3.74
C TYR A 37 -9.72 -3.87 -4.64
N LYS A 38 -11.02 -3.99 -4.35
CA LYS A 38 -12.12 -3.34 -5.05
C LYS A 38 -12.77 -2.24 -4.19
N VAL A 39 -13.51 -1.37 -4.86
CA VAL A 39 -14.34 -0.37 -4.19
C VAL A 39 -15.43 -1.08 -3.38
N ASN A 40 -15.64 -0.64 -2.14
CA ASN A 40 -16.48 -1.23 -1.10
C ASN A 40 -15.90 -2.45 -0.38
N ASP A 41 -14.67 -2.86 -0.66
CA ASP A 41 -14.00 -3.83 0.20
C ASP A 41 -13.67 -3.19 1.55
N TYR A 42 -13.75 -3.99 2.61
CA TYR A 42 -13.37 -3.57 3.96
C TYR A 42 -11.93 -3.97 4.24
N VAL A 43 -11.16 -3.05 4.81
CA VAL A 43 -9.72 -3.18 5.02
C VAL A 43 -9.30 -2.65 6.38
N ARG A 44 -8.18 -3.15 6.90
CA ARG A 44 -7.44 -2.57 8.01
C ARG A 44 -6.11 -2.00 7.51
N ILE A 45 -5.57 -1.03 8.22
CA ILE A 45 -4.28 -0.40 7.91
C ILE A 45 -3.18 -1.15 8.67
N SER A 46 -2.06 -1.46 8.02
CA SER A 46 -0.91 -2.08 8.66
C SER A 46 -0.26 -1.14 9.70
N LYS A 47 0.10 -1.68 10.87
CA LYS A 47 0.80 -0.95 11.94
C LYS A 47 2.31 -1.02 11.68
N HIS A 48 2.98 0.14 11.73
CA HIS A 48 4.44 0.19 11.70
C HIS A 48 5.03 -0.37 13.00
N LYS A 49 5.77 -1.48 12.91
CA LYS A 49 6.42 -2.11 14.07
C LYS A 49 7.75 -1.46 14.41
N GLY A 50 7.95 -1.15 15.70
CA GLY A 50 9.25 -0.75 16.22
C GLY A 50 10.21 -1.94 16.42
N VAL A 51 11.49 -1.64 16.67
CA VAL A 51 12.55 -2.65 16.88
C VAL A 51 12.24 -3.62 18.03
N PHE A 52 11.44 -3.18 19.01
CA PHE A 52 11.06 -3.96 20.19
C PHE A 52 9.60 -4.43 20.17
N ALA A 53 8.96 -4.46 19.00
CA ALA A 53 7.58 -4.93 18.86
C ALA A 53 7.47 -6.39 19.30
N LYS A 54 6.42 -6.72 20.04
CA LYS A 54 6.25 -8.08 20.55
C LYS A 54 5.65 -8.95 19.46
N GLY A 55 6.11 -10.20 19.37
CA GLY A 55 5.65 -11.13 18.34
C GLY A 55 4.15 -11.47 18.41
N TYR A 56 3.54 -11.29 19.58
CA TYR A 56 2.11 -11.52 19.79
C TYR A 56 1.22 -10.32 19.47
N GLU A 57 1.79 -9.14 19.23
CA GLU A 57 1.03 -7.93 18.87
C GLU A 57 0.61 -8.01 17.40
N GLN A 58 -0.66 -7.67 17.15
CA GLN A 58 -1.24 -7.65 15.81
C GLN A 58 -0.51 -6.66 14.90
N ASN A 59 -0.50 -6.96 13.60
CA ASN A 59 0.19 -6.16 12.58
C ASN A 59 -0.70 -5.08 11.96
N TRP A 60 -1.95 -4.91 12.42
CA TRP A 60 -2.95 -4.07 11.79
C TRP A 60 -3.69 -3.18 12.80
N SER A 61 -4.34 -2.13 12.30
CA SER A 61 -5.21 -1.21 13.05
C SER A 61 -6.47 -1.90 13.52
N ASP A 62 -6.87 -1.62 14.75
CA ASP A 62 -8.07 -2.22 15.34
C ASP A 62 -9.34 -1.73 14.62
N GLU A 63 -9.26 -0.52 14.05
CA GLU A 63 -10.27 0.10 13.21
C GLU A 63 -10.33 -0.50 11.80
N ILE A 64 -11.56 -0.66 11.30
CA ILE A 64 -11.90 -1.15 9.97
C ILE A 64 -12.32 0.05 9.12
N PHE A 65 -11.83 0.08 7.89
CA PHE A 65 -12.13 1.10 6.90
C PHE A 65 -12.75 0.46 5.67
N LYS A 66 -13.37 1.29 4.84
CA LYS A 66 -13.95 0.89 3.57
C LYS A 66 -13.27 1.62 2.42
N ILE A 67 -12.94 0.89 1.36
CA ILE A 67 -12.35 1.49 0.16
C ILE A 67 -13.42 2.26 -0.61
N ILE A 68 -13.24 3.57 -0.75
CA ILE A 68 -14.13 4.42 -1.56
C ILE A 68 -13.64 4.57 -2.99
N ARG A 69 -12.32 4.49 -3.21
CA ARG A 69 -11.75 4.71 -4.53
C ARG A 69 -10.43 3.97 -4.71
N ALA A 70 -10.23 3.46 -5.92
CA ALA A 70 -8.96 2.90 -6.37
C ALA A 70 -8.43 3.74 -7.53
N ARG A 71 -7.17 4.19 -7.45
CA ARG A 71 -6.51 5.02 -8.47
C ARG A 71 -5.09 4.54 -8.71
N GLU A 72 -4.59 4.74 -9.92
CA GLU A 72 -3.18 4.51 -10.25
C GLU A 72 -2.40 5.82 -10.14
N ARG A 73 -1.35 5.85 -9.30
CA ARG A 73 -0.45 6.99 -9.16
C ARG A 73 0.98 6.53 -9.41
N GLN A 74 1.66 7.17 -10.37
CA GLN A 74 3.02 6.79 -10.77
C GLN A 74 3.19 5.29 -11.10
N ALA A 75 2.16 4.71 -11.73
CA ALA A 75 2.10 3.27 -12.04
C ALA A 75 2.05 2.32 -10.84
N LEU A 76 1.55 2.81 -9.70
CA LEU A 76 1.28 2.03 -8.51
C LEU A 76 -0.21 2.16 -8.13
N PRO A 77 -0.88 1.05 -7.74
CA PRO A 77 -2.23 1.11 -7.21
C PRO A 77 -2.23 1.84 -5.87
N THR A 78 -3.18 2.74 -5.69
CA THR A 78 -3.42 3.52 -4.48
C THR A 78 -4.91 3.55 -4.18
N TYR A 79 -5.24 3.61 -2.90
CA TYR A 79 -6.60 3.53 -2.40
C TYR A 79 -6.94 4.73 -1.51
N GLU A 80 -8.14 5.25 -1.68
CA GLU A 80 -8.78 6.18 -0.73
C GLU A 80 -9.77 5.39 0.11
N ILE A 81 -9.81 5.66 1.41
CA ILE A 81 -10.61 4.92 2.39
C ILE A 81 -11.47 5.86 3.23
N GLU A 82 -12.60 5.36 3.71
CA GLU A 82 -13.49 6.00 4.68
C GLU A 82 -13.62 5.12 5.94
N ASP A 83 -13.94 5.73 7.08
CA ASP A 83 -14.31 5.00 8.29
C ASP A 83 -15.71 4.36 8.15
N LEU A 84 -16.13 3.60 9.16
CA LEU A 84 -17.48 3.01 9.18
C LEU A 84 -18.61 4.06 9.38
N SER A 85 -18.27 5.29 9.78
CA SER A 85 -19.20 6.40 9.93
C SER A 85 -19.41 7.19 8.63
N GLY A 86 -18.61 6.94 7.59
CA GLY A 86 -18.60 7.64 6.32
C GLY A 86 -17.72 8.90 6.28
N GLU A 87 -16.79 9.05 7.23
CA GLU A 87 -15.76 10.09 7.21
C GLU A 87 -14.56 9.63 6.37
N GLU A 88 -14.23 10.40 5.32
CA GLU A 88 -13.07 10.12 4.47
C GLU A 88 -11.76 10.36 5.24
N ILE A 89 -10.82 9.41 5.17
CA ILE A 89 -9.49 9.56 5.74
C ILE A 89 -8.59 10.30 4.75
N ASP A 90 -7.97 11.40 5.21
CA ASP A 90 -7.04 12.17 4.37
C ASP A 90 -5.79 11.34 4.02
N GLY A 91 -5.50 11.23 2.73
CA GLY A 91 -4.34 10.53 2.21
C GLY A 91 -4.66 9.46 1.17
N TYR A 92 -3.63 8.69 0.83
CA TYR A 92 -3.71 7.55 -0.09
C TYR A 92 -2.93 6.40 0.51
N PHE A 93 -3.49 5.21 0.42
CA PHE A 93 -2.87 4.00 0.96
C PHE A 93 -2.43 3.09 -0.18
N TYR A 94 -1.24 2.52 -0.04
CA TYR A 94 -0.77 1.48 -0.95
C TYR A 94 -1.38 0.12 -0.60
N GLU A 95 -1.33 -0.79 -1.55
CA GLU A 95 -1.83 -2.16 -1.39
C GLU A 95 -1.15 -2.87 -0.20
N GLU A 96 0.15 -2.68 -0.04
CA GLU A 96 0.95 -3.27 1.02
C GLU A 96 0.62 -2.71 2.42
N GLU A 97 -0.03 -1.56 2.48
CA GLU A 97 -0.45 -0.92 3.73
C GLU A 97 -1.85 -1.37 4.16
N LEU A 98 -2.58 -2.10 3.31
CA LEU A 98 -3.95 -2.53 3.56
C LEU A 98 -4.02 -4.05 3.77
N THR A 99 -5.02 -4.48 4.52
CA THR A 99 -5.31 -5.91 4.72
C THR A 99 -6.81 -6.12 4.67
N LEU A 100 -7.27 -6.99 3.76
CA LEU A 100 -8.68 -7.30 3.57
C LEU A 100 -9.31 -7.91 4.84
N VAL A 101 -10.51 -7.43 5.18
CA VAL A 101 -11.33 -7.95 6.28
C VAL A 101 -12.48 -8.78 5.70
N ASN A 102 -12.73 -9.95 6.31
CA ASN A 102 -13.81 -10.84 5.88
C ASN A 102 -15.18 -10.28 6.30
N GLU A 103 -16.23 -10.69 5.57
CA GLU A 103 -17.61 -10.16 5.59
C GLU A 103 -18.34 -10.19 6.95
N ASN A 104 -17.76 -10.76 8.02
CA ASN A 104 -18.38 -10.89 9.34
C ASN A 104 -18.19 -9.67 10.27
N ILE A 105 -18.09 -8.48 9.70
CA ILE A 105 -17.88 -7.20 10.41
C ILE A 105 -18.97 -6.95 11.45
N GLU A 106 -20.20 -7.37 11.17
CA GLU A 106 -21.35 -7.20 12.08
C GLU A 106 -21.29 -8.11 13.32
N ASN A 107 -20.52 -9.19 13.27
CA ASN A 107 -20.42 -10.18 14.37
C ASN A 107 -19.12 -10.06 15.18
N GLU A 108 -18.24 -9.12 14.81
CA GLU A 108 -16.96 -8.93 15.49
C GLU A 108 -17.13 -7.98 16.70
N ALA A 109 -16.45 -8.30 17.81
CA ALA A 109 -16.44 -7.43 18.98
C ALA A 109 -15.39 -6.31 18.79
N TYR A 110 -15.80 -5.07 18.99
CA TYR A 110 -14.92 -3.89 18.87
C TYR A 110 -14.34 -3.49 20.22
N GLU A 111 -13.07 -3.13 20.23
CA GLU A 111 -12.43 -2.54 21.41
C GLU A 111 -12.90 -1.10 21.58
N ILE A 112 -13.27 -0.73 22.81
CA ILE A 112 -13.71 0.64 23.13
C ILE A 112 -12.48 1.44 23.53
N GLU A 113 -12.09 2.42 22.71
CA GLU A 113 -10.97 3.31 23.02
C GLU A 113 -11.29 4.20 24.22
N GLN A 114 -12.45 4.88 24.20
CA GLN A 114 -12.83 5.82 25.27
C GLN A 114 -14.34 5.85 25.52
N VAL A 115 -14.72 5.84 26.80
CA VAL A 115 -16.09 6.13 27.22
C VAL A 115 -16.23 7.64 27.48
N LEU A 116 -16.96 8.34 26.61
CA LEU A 116 -17.13 9.80 26.70
C LEU A 116 -18.01 10.23 27.88
N LYS A 117 -18.99 9.42 28.27
CA LYS A 117 -19.91 9.72 29.37
C LYS A 117 -20.48 8.44 29.98
N THR A 118 -20.36 8.32 31.29
CA THR A 118 -21.05 7.28 32.07
C THR A 118 -22.29 7.86 32.73
N ARG A 119 -23.41 7.13 32.73
CA ARG A 119 -24.56 7.53 33.54
C ARG A 119 -24.22 7.26 35.01
N GLY A 120 -24.32 8.28 35.86
CA GLY A 120 -24.22 8.11 37.32
C GLY A 120 -25.35 7.21 37.84
N LYS A 121 -25.07 6.51 38.95
CA LYS A 121 -26.04 5.64 39.65
C LYS A 121 -27.40 6.32 39.85
#